data_AF-A0A7J6U312-F1
#
_entry.id   AF-A0A7J6U312-F1
#
_cell.length_a   1.000
_cell.length_b   1.000
_cell.length_c   1.000
_cell.angle_alpha   90.00
_cell.angle_beta   90.00
_cell.angle_gamma   90.00
#
_symmetry.space_group_name_H-M   'P 1'
#
loop_
_entity.id
_entity.type
_entity.pdbx_description
1 polymer ?
#
loop_
_entity_poly.entity_id
_entity_poly.type
_entity_poly.pdbx_seq_one_letter_code
_entity_poly.pdbx_strand_id
1 'polypeptide(L)'
;MPSLAAMADLISIIATRGGGPLKDPATGEINVDHPMLRLLFPKKWRHENKEEIVEAFARVDREELPPDVSSEHKKVPLTSPADGLKQIIGLLNHSMPMLIIYGGKDKLVPPESSRRIARRAIPELTTVVELPESGHALMLQCEEELHAILEEHFRKIDDCLVADVSRL
;
A
#
# COMPACT_ATOMS: atom_id res chain seq x y z
N MET A 1 5.83 -9.46 -10.49
CA MET A 1 4.61 -9.22 -9.68
C MET A 1 4.90 -9.72 -8.28
N PRO A 2 4.66 -8.90 -7.22
CA PRO A 2 4.97 -9.30 -5.86
C PRO A 2 4.33 -10.64 -5.49
N SER A 3 4.97 -11.40 -4.61
CA SER A 3 4.40 -12.66 -4.14
C SER A 3 3.12 -12.41 -3.34
N LEU A 4 2.18 -13.34 -3.43
CA LEU A 4 0.90 -13.28 -2.73
C LEU A 4 1.05 -13.07 -1.21
N ALA A 5 2.15 -13.56 -0.64
CA ALA A 5 2.49 -13.39 0.77
C ALA A 5 2.72 -11.91 1.13
N ALA A 6 3.50 -11.17 0.33
CA ALA A 6 3.73 -9.74 0.54
C ALA A 6 2.44 -8.90 0.31
N MET A 7 1.54 -9.41 -0.53
CA MET A 7 0.26 -8.75 -0.83
C MET A 7 -0.81 -8.99 0.25
N ALA A 8 -0.80 -10.15 0.90
CA ALA A 8 -1.68 -10.47 2.02
C ALA A 8 -1.48 -9.53 3.22
N ASP A 9 -0.23 -9.11 3.46
CA ASP A 9 0.10 -8.11 4.49
C ASP A 9 -0.53 -6.74 4.20
N LEU A 10 -0.53 -6.33 2.93
CA LEU A 10 -1.13 -5.07 2.49
C LEU A 10 -2.67 -5.10 2.56
N ILE A 11 -3.26 -6.24 2.20
CA ILE A 11 -4.71 -6.51 2.31
C ILE A 11 -5.17 -6.46 3.79
N SER A 12 -4.36 -7.00 4.71
CA SER A 12 -4.62 -6.96 6.16
C SER A 12 -4.68 -5.56 6.75
N ILE A 13 -3.74 -4.69 6.35
CA ILE A 13 -3.68 -3.28 6.79
C ILE A 13 -4.93 -2.50 6.32
N ILE A 14 -5.47 -2.87 5.15
CA ILE A 14 -6.63 -2.22 4.55
C ILE A 14 -7.95 -2.68 5.17
N ALA A 15 -8.09 -3.98 5.44
CA ALA A 15 -9.29 -4.55 6.06
C ALA A 15 -9.59 -3.93 7.44
N THR A 16 -8.54 -3.57 8.18
CA THR A 16 -8.65 -3.09 9.56
C THR A 16 -8.89 -1.58 9.70
N ARG A 17 -8.82 -0.78 8.62
CA ARG A 17 -8.73 0.69 8.74
C ARG A 17 -9.72 1.55 7.91
N GLY A 18 -10.83 0.99 7.42
CA GLY A 18 -12.03 1.81 7.13
C GLY A 18 -12.46 1.99 5.67
N GLY A 19 -12.53 0.92 4.88
CA GLY A 19 -12.99 0.97 3.48
C GLY A 19 -14.50 0.76 3.23
N GLY A 20 -15.33 0.56 4.26
CA GLY A 20 -16.67 -0.03 4.08
C GLY A 20 -16.61 -1.56 3.98
N PRO A 21 -17.76 -2.26 3.94
CA PRO A 21 -17.76 -3.72 3.87
C PRO A 21 -17.24 -4.16 2.49
N LEU A 22 -16.07 -4.82 2.49
CA LEU A 22 -15.50 -5.49 1.31
C LEU A 22 -16.40 -6.63 0.81
N LYS A 23 -17.24 -7.17 1.69
CA LYS A 23 -18.29 -8.12 1.36
C LYS A 23 -19.56 -7.35 0.98
N ASP A 24 -20.17 -7.72 -0.13
CA ASP A 24 -21.50 -7.24 -0.48
C ASP A 24 -22.47 -7.60 0.66
N PRO A 25 -23.20 -6.64 1.24
CA PRO A 25 -24.07 -6.90 2.39
C PRO A 25 -25.28 -7.80 2.06
N ALA A 26 -25.66 -7.93 0.79
CA ALA A 26 -26.75 -8.78 0.35
C ALA A 26 -26.30 -10.23 0.10
N THR A 27 -25.08 -10.43 -0.43
CA THR A 27 -24.60 -11.77 -0.82
C THR A 27 -23.52 -12.34 0.10
N GLY A 28 -22.86 -11.50 0.89
CA GLY A 28 -21.69 -11.86 1.68
C GLY A 28 -20.43 -12.09 0.85
N GLU A 29 -20.50 -11.97 -0.48
CA GLU A 29 -19.36 -12.19 -1.37
C GLU A 29 -18.40 -11.01 -1.37
N ILE A 30 -17.11 -11.28 -1.50
CA ILE A 30 -16.10 -10.22 -1.66
C ILE A 30 -16.28 -9.53 -3.01
N ASN A 31 -16.49 -8.22 -2.96
CA ASN A 31 -16.55 -7.36 -4.12
C ASN A 31 -15.11 -7.08 -4.61
N VAL A 32 -14.66 -7.82 -5.64
CA VAL A 32 -13.31 -7.62 -6.23
C VAL A 32 -13.15 -6.27 -6.94
N ASP A 33 -14.24 -5.53 -7.16
CA ASP A 33 -14.24 -4.15 -7.65
C ASP A 33 -14.35 -3.10 -6.54
N HIS A 34 -14.22 -3.53 -5.29
CA HIS A 34 -14.13 -2.63 -4.15
C HIS A 34 -13.01 -1.58 -4.39
N PRO A 35 -13.26 -0.29 -4.10
CA PRO A 35 -12.29 0.79 -4.40
C PRO A 35 -10.88 0.54 -3.83
N MET A 36 -10.80 -0.09 -2.65
CA MET A 36 -9.50 -0.45 -2.05
C MET A 36 -8.77 -1.57 -2.80
N LEU A 37 -9.48 -2.52 -3.42
CA LEU A 37 -8.82 -3.54 -4.24
C LEU A 37 -8.42 -2.96 -5.60
N ARG A 38 -9.24 -2.05 -6.14
CA ARG A 38 -8.90 -1.28 -7.35
C ARG A 38 -7.60 -0.51 -7.21
N LEU A 39 -7.36 0.06 -6.04
CA LEU A 39 -6.12 0.76 -5.70
C LEU A 39 -4.89 -0.15 -5.85
N LEU A 40 -4.98 -1.40 -5.40
CA LEU A 40 -3.82 -2.26 -5.22
C LEU A 40 -3.51 -3.17 -6.40
N PHE A 41 -4.54 -3.55 -7.14
CA PHE A 41 -4.45 -4.63 -8.10
C PHE A 41 -5.07 -4.19 -9.42
N PRO A 42 -4.45 -4.46 -10.59
CA PRO A 42 -5.06 -4.21 -11.88
C PRO A 42 -6.37 -4.99 -12.07
N LYS A 43 -7.30 -4.44 -12.87
CA LYS A 43 -8.62 -5.05 -13.08
C LYS A 43 -8.53 -6.51 -13.49
N LYS A 44 -7.70 -6.81 -14.49
CA LYS A 44 -7.49 -8.16 -15.01
C LYS A 44 -7.06 -9.12 -13.90
N TRP A 45 -6.04 -8.73 -13.12
CA TRP A 45 -5.51 -9.55 -12.03
C TRP A 45 -6.56 -9.84 -10.96
N ARG A 46 -7.35 -8.85 -10.52
CA ARG A 46 -8.39 -9.06 -9.49
C ARG A 46 -9.44 -10.09 -9.88
N HIS A 47 -9.78 -10.11 -11.16
CA HIS A 47 -10.78 -11.03 -11.69
C HIS A 47 -10.20 -12.43 -11.87
N GLU A 48 -8.94 -12.54 -12.31
CA GLU A 48 -8.23 -13.82 -12.46
C GLU A 48 -7.87 -14.46 -11.11
N ASN A 49 -7.71 -13.67 -10.04
CA ASN A 49 -7.26 -14.12 -8.73
C ASN A 49 -8.32 -13.89 -7.62
N LYS A 50 -9.61 -13.96 -7.97
CA LYS A 50 -10.72 -13.73 -7.00
C LYS A 50 -10.63 -14.64 -5.78
N GLU A 51 -10.32 -15.92 -5.98
CA GLU A 51 -10.24 -16.91 -4.89
C GLU A 51 -9.09 -16.60 -3.93
N GLU A 52 -7.94 -16.20 -4.46
CA GLU A 52 -6.76 -15.82 -3.67
C GLU A 52 -7.03 -14.57 -2.83
N ILE A 53 -7.70 -13.56 -3.40
CA ILE A 53 -8.15 -12.38 -2.66
C ILE A 53 -9.09 -12.80 -1.54
N VAL A 54 -10.05 -13.69 -1.82
CA VAL A 54 -11.01 -14.19 -0.83
C VAL A 54 -10.30 -14.91 0.31
N GLU A 55 -9.36 -15.78 0.00
CA GLU A 55 -8.57 -16.51 0.99
C GLU A 55 -7.73 -15.56 1.84
N ALA A 56 -7.06 -14.58 1.24
CA ALA A 56 -6.27 -13.59 1.96
C ALA A 56 -7.11 -12.84 3.00
N PHE A 57 -8.31 -12.38 2.64
CA PHE A 57 -9.22 -11.75 3.59
C PHE A 57 -9.74 -12.72 4.66
N ALA A 58 -10.05 -13.96 4.29
CA ALA A 58 -10.50 -14.97 5.24
C ALA A 58 -9.41 -15.30 6.30
N ARG A 59 -8.13 -15.12 5.99
CA ARG A 59 -7.03 -15.26 6.96
C ARG A 59 -6.97 -14.07 7.91
N VAL A 60 -7.20 -12.86 7.41
CA VAL A 60 -7.29 -11.63 8.23
C VAL A 60 -8.47 -11.70 9.20
N ASP A 61 -9.65 -12.11 8.73
CA ASP A 61 -10.87 -12.27 9.56
C ASP A 61 -10.66 -13.30 10.69
N ARG A 62 -9.78 -14.29 10.49
CA ARG A 62 -9.43 -15.32 11.50
C ARG A 62 -8.31 -14.91 12.45
N GLU A 63 -7.80 -13.68 12.32
CA GLU A 63 -6.61 -13.18 13.04
C GLU A 63 -5.37 -14.08 12.89
N GLU A 64 -5.30 -14.90 11.83
CA GLU A 64 -4.14 -15.74 11.49
C GLU A 64 -3.03 -14.91 10.83
N LEU A 65 -2.73 -13.74 11.41
CA LEU A 65 -1.62 -12.91 10.96
C LEU A 65 -0.31 -13.42 11.57
N PRO A 66 0.81 -13.30 10.85
CA PRO A 66 2.12 -13.54 11.45
C PRO A 66 2.25 -12.68 12.73
N PRO A 67 2.73 -13.26 13.85
CA PRO A 67 2.80 -12.56 15.14
C PRO A 67 3.59 -11.24 15.08
N ASP A 68 4.47 -11.10 14.11
CA ASP A 68 5.30 -9.92 13.87
C ASP A 68 4.52 -8.70 13.36
N VAL A 69 3.40 -8.90 12.66
CA VAL A 69 2.63 -7.80 12.02
C VAL A 69 1.65 -7.14 13.00
N SER A 70 1.16 -7.89 13.99
CA SER A 70 0.06 -7.45 14.85
C SER A 70 0.47 -6.71 16.12
N SER A 71 1.73 -6.81 16.56
CA SER A 71 2.13 -6.42 17.91
C SER A 71 2.83 -5.05 18.01
N GLU A 72 3.47 -4.56 16.94
CA GLU A 72 4.14 -3.25 16.96
C GLU A 72 3.27 -2.10 16.43
N HIS A 73 2.43 -2.33 15.42
CA HIS A 73 1.59 -1.28 14.83
C HIS A 73 0.35 -0.88 15.65
N LYS A 74 0.00 -1.63 16.70
CA LYS A 74 -1.19 -1.40 17.53
C LYS A 74 -1.02 -0.35 18.65
N LYS A 75 0.17 0.23 18.85
CA LYS A 75 0.47 1.00 20.08
C LYS A 75 0.47 2.53 19.99
N VAL A 76 0.28 3.14 18.83
CA VAL A 76 0.22 4.61 18.72
C VAL A 76 -1.18 5.03 18.30
N PRO A 77 -1.96 5.68 19.19
CA PRO A 77 -3.25 6.25 18.82
C PRO A 77 -3.06 7.21 17.65
N LEU A 78 -3.78 7.01 16.55
CA LEU A 78 -3.86 7.97 15.45
C LEU A 78 -4.84 9.09 15.86
N THR A 79 -4.52 9.78 16.95
CA THR A 79 -5.32 10.89 17.48
C THR A 79 -5.13 12.18 16.68
N SER A 80 -4.08 12.23 15.85
CA SER A 80 -3.78 13.36 14.98
C SER A 80 -3.02 12.92 13.71
N PRO A 81 -3.06 13.72 12.63
CA PRO A 81 -2.21 13.52 11.45
C PRO A 81 -0.70 13.46 11.77
N ALA A 82 -0.28 14.11 12.86
CA ALA A 82 1.10 14.09 13.34
C ALA A 82 1.53 12.71 13.90
N ASP A 83 0.59 11.92 14.42
CA ASP A 83 0.88 10.59 14.96
C ASP A 83 1.11 9.58 13.84
N GLY A 84 0.37 9.71 12.72
CA GLY A 84 0.62 8.93 11.50
C GLY A 84 2.00 9.24 10.89
N LEU A 85 2.40 10.52 10.90
CA LEU A 85 3.72 10.94 10.40
C LEU A 85 4.87 10.34 11.25
N LYS A 86 4.71 10.22 12.57
CA LYS A 86 5.71 9.58 13.45
C LYS A 86 5.88 8.09 13.16
N GLN A 87 4.79 7.37 12.86
CA GLN A 87 4.88 5.96 12.45
C GLN A 87 5.63 5.82 11.13
N ILE A 88 5.30 6.65 10.13
CA ILE A 88 5.98 6.63 8.83
C ILE A 88 7.47 6.96 8.99
N ILE A 89 7.82 7.94 9.84
CA ILE A 89 9.22 8.26 10.13
C ILE A 89 9.95 7.10 10.82
N GLY A 90 9.28 6.33 11.69
CA GLY A 90 9.86 5.11 12.27
C GLY A 90 10.20 4.04 11.23
N LEU A 91 9.42 3.97 10.14
CA LEU A 91 9.66 3.09 9.00
C LEU A 91 10.80 3.58 8.07
N LEU A 92 11.26 4.84 8.19
CA LEU A 92 12.31 5.40 7.33
C LEU A 92 13.71 4.84 7.59
N ASN A 93 13.91 4.13 8.71
CA ASN A 93 15.18 3.45 9.02
C ASN A 93 15.32 2.07 8.37
N HIS A 94 14.41 1.70 7.46
CA HIS A 94 14.36 0.35 6.90
C HIS A 94 15.16 0.30 5.60
N SER A 95 15.93 -0.77 5.42
CA SER A 95 16.75 -1.06 4.22
C SER A 95 15.92 -1.55 3.03
N MET A 96 14.64 -1.16 2.95
CA MET A 96 13.70 -1.64 1.95
C MET A 96 13.42 -0.55 0.91
N PRO A 97 13.26 -0.91 -0.38
CA PRO A 97 12.76 0.02 -1.39
C PRO A 97 11.43 0.64 -0.97
N MET A 98 11.33 1.97 -1.10
CA MET A 98 10.18 2.76 -0.71
C MET A 98 9.65 3.58 -1.89
N LEU A 99 8.32 3.64 -2.01
CA LEU A 99 7.62 4.48 -2.96
C LEU A 99 6.74 5.48 -2.21
N ILE A 100 7.02 6.77 -2.39
CA ILE A 100 6.23 7.87 -1.82
C ILE A 100 5.46 8.54 -2.95
N ILE A 101 4.14 8.38 -2.97
CA ILE A 101 3.24 9.03 -3.95
C ILE A 101 2.32 9.98 -3.20
N TYR A 102 2.17 11.21 -3.70
CA TYR A 102 1.28 12.20 -3.11
C TYR A 102 0.70 13.15 -4.14
N GLY A 103 -0.46 13.73 -3.82
CA GLY A 103 -1.13 14.71 -4.67
C GLY A 103 -0.67 16.14 -4.37
N GLY A 104 -0.34 16.91 -5.40
CA GLY A 104 0.12 18.30 -5.30
C GLY A 104 -0.94 19.27 -4.74
N LYS A 105 -2.21 18.90 -4.81
CA LYS A 105 -3.36 19.66 -4.28
C LYS A 105 -3.98 19.02 -3.03
N ASP A 106 -3.30 18.06 -2.39
CA ASP A 106 -3.80 17.44 -1.17
C ASP A 106 -3.88 18.47 -0.02
N LYS A 107 -5.10 18.66 0.49
CA LYS A 107 -5.40 19.55 1.63
C LYS A 107 -5.48 18.82 2.96
N LEU A 108 -5.67 17.49 2.95
CA LEU A 108 -5.74 16.68 4.16
C LEU A 108 -4.33 16.32 4.63
N VAL A 109 -3.46 15.91 3.71
CA VAL A 109 -2.03 15.70 3.95
C VAL A 109 -1.24 16.58 2.98
N PRO A 110 -0.81 17.78 3.41
CA PRO A 110 -0.14 18.72 2.52
C PRO A 110 1.12 18.10 1.87
N PRO A 111 1.41 18.41 0.59
CA PRO A 111 2.58 17.91 -0.15
C PRO A 111 3.91 18.03 0.61
N GLU A 112 4.08 19.09 1.39
CA GLU A 112 5.29 19.31 2.19
C GLU A 112 5.53 18.20 3.22
N SER A 113 4.47 17.53 3.71
CA SER A 113 4.61 16.36 4.60
C SER A 113 5.33 15.22 3.89
N SER A 114 4.93 14.89 2.67
CA SER A 114 5.55 13.84 1.85
C SER A 114 6.97 14.22 1.44
N ARG A 115 7.21 15.49 1.08
CA ARG A 115 8.57 16.00 0.80
C ARG A 115 9.49 15.91 2.01
N ARG A 116 8.97 16.16 3.22
CA ARG A 116 9.73 16.00 4.48
C ARG A 116 10.08 14.54 4.76
N ILE A 117 9.18 13.61 4.47
CA ILE A 117 9.44 12.16 4.57
C ILE A 117 10.54 11.79 3.57
N ALA A 118 10.39 12.18 2.31
CA ALA A 118 11.36 11.92 1.25
C ALA A 118 12.78 12.43 1.57
N ARG A 119 12.92 13.64 2.14
CA ARG A 119 14.22 14.21 2.55
C ARG A 119 14.93 13.40 3.65
N ARG A 120 14.19 12.56 4.39
CA ARG A 120 14.70 11.75 5.50
C ARG A 120 14.86 10.27 5.13
N ALA A 121 14.34 9.87 3.98
CA ALA A 121 14.45 8.51 3.49
C ALA A 121 15.83 8.28 2.86
N ILE A 122 16.24 7.02 2.70
CA ILE A 122 17.47 6.64 2.01
C ILE A 122 17.29 6.93 0.52
N PRO A 123 18.02 7.89 -0.08
CA PRO A 123 17.76 8.34 -1.45
C PRO A 123 17.85 7.21 -2.50
N GLU A 124 18.78 6.29 -2.34
CA GLU A 124 19.02 5.17 -3.25
C GLU A 124 17.89 4.13 -3.24
N LEU A 125 17.12 4.10 -2.16
CA LEU A 125 16.02 3.16 -1.95
C LEU A 125 14.65 3.83 -2.12
N THR A 126 14.59 5.14 -2.34
CA THR A 126 13.32 5.89 -2.29
C THR A 126 12.97 6.49 -3.65
N THR A 127 11.82 6.07 -4.19
CA THR A 127 11.19 6.72 -5.34
C THR A 127 10.11 7.69 -4.83
N VAL A 128 10.13 8.93 -5.33
CA VAL A 128 9.19 9.98 -4.94
C VAL A 128 8.44 10.46 -6.18
N VAL A 129 7.12 10.41 -6.15
CA VAL A 129 6.26 10.86 -7.25
C VAL A 129 5.22 11.83 -6.74
N GLU A 130 5.23 13.05 -7.29
CA GLU A 130 4.18 14.05 -7.07
C GLU A 130 3.23 14.04 -8.26
N LEU A 131 1.93 13.92 -7.99
CA LEU A 131 0.86 14.06 -8.97
C LEU A 131 0.27 15.47 -8.83
N PRO A 132 0.71 16.47 -9.63
CA PRO A 132 0.53 17.89 -9.30
C PRO A 132 -0.93 18.33 -9.21
N GLU A 133 -1.80 17.69 -9.99
CA GLU A 133 -3.21 18.06 -10.08
C GLU A 133 -4.12 17.25 -9.16
N SER A 134 -3.60 16.26 -8.42
CA SER A 134 -4.40 15.37 -7.58
C SER A 134 -4.47 15.80 -6.11
N GLY A 135 -5.55 15.39 -5.42
CA GLY A 135 -5.80 15.60 -4.00
C GLY A 135 -5.48 14.36 -3.16
N HIS A 136 -6.11 14.25 -1.98
CA HIS A 136 -5.84 13.15 -1.05
C HIS A 136 -6.16 11.76 -1.62
N ALA A 137 -7.32 11.65 -2.26
CA ALA A 137 -7.78 10.42 -2.88
C ALA A 137 -7.21 10.27 -4.31
N LEU A 138 -5.90 10.44 -4.48
CA LEU A 138 -5.23 10.40 -5.79
C LEU A 138 -5.51 9.11 -6.55
N MET A 139 -5.78 8.01 -5.84
CA MET A 139 -6.11 6.72 -6.45
C MET A 139 -7.44 6.71 -7.20
N LEU A 140 -8.37 7.59 -6.83
CA LEU A 140 -9.65 7.74 -7.50
C LEU A 140 -9.56 8.74 -8.67
N GLN A 141 -8.55 9.61 -8.65
CA GLN A 141 -8.37 10.68 -9.64
C GLN A 141 -7.42 10.28 -10.76
N CYS A 142 -6.41 9.48 -10.43
CA CYS A 142 -5.27 9.14 -11.28
C CYS A 142 -5.03 7.61 -11.28
N GLU A 143 -6.09 6.80 -11.39
CA GLU A 143 -6.02 5.33 -11.28
C GLU A 143 -4.98 4.72 -12.25
N GLU A 144 -5.04 5.08 -13.53
CA GLU A 144 -4.14 4.55 -14.55
C GLU A 144 -2.69 4.98 -14.33
N GLU A 145 -2.46 6.26 -13.99
CA GLU A 145 -1.14 6.80 -13.70
C GLU A 145 -0.54 6.15 -12.45
N LEU A 146 -1.34 5.96 -11.41
CA LEU A 146 -0.95 5.28 -10.18
C LEU A 146 -0.54 3.82 -10.46
N HIS A 147 -1.32 3.09 -11.27
CA HIS A 147 -0.97 1.73 -11.65
C HIS A 147 0.35 1.67 -12.43
N ALA A 148 0.55 2.57 -13.39
CA ALA A 148 1.82 2.63 -14.14
C ALA A 148 3.03 2.91 -13.22
N ILE A 149 2.88 3.80 -12.24
CA ILE A 149 3.93 4.09 -11.24
C ILE A 149 4.23 2.85 -10.38
N LEU A 150 3.19 2.14 -9.93
CA LEU A 150 3.35 0.92 -9.12
C LEU A 150 4.05 -0.18 -9.92
N GLU A 151 3.63 -0.43 -11.16
CA GLU A 151 4.24 -1.42 -12.04
C GLU A 151 5.72 -1.12 -12.30
N GLU A 152 6.05 0.14 -12.59
CA GLU A 152 7.44 0.57 -12.76
C GLU A 152 8.27 0.35 -11.49
N HIS A 153 7.73 0.71 -10.33
CA HIS A 153 8.44 0.55 -9.07
C HIS A 153 8.69 -0.92 -8.73
N PHE A 154 7.68 -1.79 -8.87
CA PHE A 154 7.84 -3.22 -8.62
C PHE A 154 8.82 -3.87 -9.59
N ARG A 155 8.82 -3.46 -10.87
CA ARG A 155 9.80 -3.97 -11.84
C ARG A 155 11.23 -3.66 -11.41
N LYS A 156 11.50 -2.44 -10.95
CA LYS A 156 12.83 -2.06 -10.45
C LYS A 156 13.26 -2.88 -9.25
N ILE A 157 12.33 -3.19 -8.35
CA ILE A 157 12.61 -4.07 -7.20
C ILE A 157 12.94 -5.48 -7.69
N ASP A 158 12.13 -6.05 -8.58
CA ASP A 158 12.33 -7.39 -9.14
C ASP A 158 13.72 -7.49 -9.84
N ASP A 159 14.09 -6.48 -10.65
CA ASP A 159 15.38 -6.42 -11.35
C ASP A 159 16.56 -6.37 -10.36
N CYS A 160 16.45 -5.59 -9.28
CA CYS A 160 17.46 -5.53 -8.22
C CYS A 160 17.62 -6.87 -7.49
N LEU A 161 16.52 -7.54 -7.16
CA LEU A 161 16.55 -8.84 -6.48
C LEU A 161 17.17 -9.93 -7.36
N VAL A 162 16.86 -9.95 -8.66
CA VAL A 162 17.45 -10.90 -9.63
C VAL A 162 18.95 -10.66 -9.81
N ALA A 163 19.39 -9.40 -9.84
CA ALA A 163 20.80 -9.05 -9.96
C ALA A 163 21.64 -9.50 -8.75
N ASP A 164 21.07 -9.45 -7.53
CA ASP A 164 21.76 -9.91 -6.32
C ASP A 164 21.83 -11.45 -6.24
N VAL A 165 20.79 -12.17 -6.66
CA VAL A 165 20.82 -13.64 -6.74
C VAL A 165 21.85 -14.13 -7.77
N SER A 166 22.07 -13.39 -8.85
CA SER A 166 23.05 -13.75 -9.89
C SER A 166 24.51 -13.48 -9.51
N ARG A 167 24.75 -12.86 -8.35
CA ARG A 167 26.09 -12.58 -7.79
C ARG A 167 26.50 -13.53 -6.67
N LEU A 168 25.62 -14.46 -6.27
CA LEU A 168 25.87 -15.54 -5.32
C LEU A 168 26.26 -16.82 -6.06
#